data_AF-A0A2E1NDN1-F1
#
_entry.id   AF-A0A2E1NDN1-F1
#
_cell.length_a   1.000
_cell.length_b   1.000
_cell.length_c   1.000
_cell.angle_alpha   90.00
_cell.angle_beta   90.00
_cell.angle_gamma   90.00
#
_symmetry.space_group_name_H-M   'P 1'
#
loop_
_entity.id
_entity.type
_entity.pdbx_description
1 polymer ?
#
loop_
_entity_poly.entity_id
_entity_poly.type
_entity_poly.pdbx_seq_one_letter_code
_entity_poly.pdbx_strand_id
1 'polypeptide(L)'
;MMAIFRSKITRIKLERKIIGIFGLLFFVVLSVWYALSTDGIIIDNYFLSIPSLIIVVSFGGLTYAKKDNYEFHQLGKVLKQDFILGGWIGTIIGLMLTFGLADNNINNNFGDFFNSIGIAMITLLYGYIIGNIVESCWPKKTV
;
A
#
# COMPACT_ATOMS: atom_id res chain seq x y z
N MET A 1 4.87 -37.66 -18.89
CA MET A 1 5.14 -37.27 -17.48
C MET A 1 5.61 -35.82 -17.33
N MET A 2 6.53 -35.33 -18.18
CA MET A 2 7.09 -33.97 -18.11
C MET A 2 6.08 -32.82 -18.38
N ALA A 3 5.11 -33.02 -19.28
CA ALA A 3 4.08 -32.01 -19.60
C ALA A 3 3.09 -31.76 -18.46
N ILE A 4 2.72 -32.81 -17.70
CA ILE A 4 1.80 -32.73 -16.56
C ILE A 4 2.46 -31.95 -15.41
N PHE A 5 3.75 -32.21 -15.17
CA PHE A 5 4.51 -31.52 -14.13
C PHE A 5 4.67 -30.02 -14.44
N ARG A 6 4.94 -29.68 -15.71
CA ARG A 6 5.04 -28.30 -16.17
C ARG A 6 3.71 -27.54 -16.01
N SER A 7 2.58 -28.18 -16.36
CA SER A 7 1.23 -27.63 -16.19
C SER A 7 0.88 -27.35 -14.73
N LYS A 8 1.27 -28.26 -13.81
CA LYS A 8 1.02 -28.10 -12.38
C LYS A 8 1.82 -26.92 -11.80
N ILE A 9 3.07 -26.75 -12.22
CA ILE A 9 3.92 -25.63 -11.79
C ILE A 9 3.35 -24.29 -12.28
N THR A 10 2.87 -24.19 -13.53
CA THR A 10 2.26 -22.95 -14.03
C THR A 10 0.98 -22.59 -13.31
N ARG A 11 0.12 -23.56 -12.95
CA ARG A 11 -1.08 -23.29 -12.14
C ARG A 11 -0.73 -22.71 -10.77
N ILE A 12 0.21 -23.33 -10.06
CA ILE A 12 0.63 -22.87 -8.72
C ILE A 12 1.20 -21.43 -8.79
N LYS A 13 1.97 -21.11 -9.84
CA LYS A 13 2.47 -19.74 -10.06
C LYS A 13 1.33 -18.73 -10.29
N LEU A 14 0.30 -19.14 -11.04
CA LEU A 14 -0.86 -18.29 -11.33
C LEU A 14 -1.71 -18.06 -10.08
N GLU A 15 -1.97 -19.10 -9.29
CA GLU A 15 -2.73 -19.00 -8.04
C GLU A 15 -2.08 -18.03 -7.05
N ARG A 16 -0.76 -18.10 -6.87
CA ARG A 16 -0.04 -17.15 -6.01
C ARG A 16 -0.14 -15.71 -6.48
N LYS A 17 -0.06 -15.48 -7.80
CA LYS A 17 -0.25 -14.15 -8.40
C LYS A 17 -1.64 -13.61 -8.11
N ILE A 18 -2.66 -14.44 -8.29
CA ILE A 18 -4.06 -14.06 -8.04
C ILE A 18 -4.25 -13.75 -6.56
N ILE A 19 -3.72 -14.58 -5.65
CA ILE A 19 -3.81 -14.36 -4.20
C ILE A 19 -3.15 -13.04 -3.80
N GLY A 20 -1.96 -12.73 -4.33
CA GLY A 20 -1.26 -11.49 -4.04
C GLY A 20 -2.03 -10.25 -4.51
N ILE A 21 -2.57 -10.28 -5.72
CA ILE A 21 -3.36 -9.18 -6.29
C ILE A 21 -4.71 -9.04 -5.57
N PHE A 22 -5.39 -10.16 -5.30
CA PHE A 22 -6.66 -10.18 -4.58
C PHE A 22 -6.50 -9.62 -3.17
N GLY A 23 -5.46 -10.05 -2.43
CA GLY A 23 -5.13 -9.52 -1.12
C GLY A 23 -4.91 -8.01 -1.16
N LEU A 24 -4.10 -7.52 -2.10
CA LEU A 24 -3.88 -6.08 -2.27
C LEU A 24 -5.20 -5.32 -2.48
N LEU A 25 -6.01 -5.74 -3.46
CA LEU A 25 -7.25 -5.05 -3.79
C LEU A 25 -8.23 -5.08 -2.62
N PHE A 26 -8.38 -6.23 -1.97
CA PHE A 26 -9.27 -6.40 -0.83
C PHE A 26 -8.91 -5.46 0.32
N PHE A 27 -7.63 -5.41 0.72
CA PHE A 27 -7.20 -4.55 1.83
C PHE A 27 -7.25 -3.06 1.48
N VAL A 28 -6.95 -2.66 0.24
CA VAL A 28 -7.09 -1.27 -0.20
C VAL A 28 -8.56 -0.84 -0.15
N VAL A 29 -9.46 -1.61 -0.75
CA VAL A 29 -10.91 -1.30 -0.75
C VAL A 29 -11.45 -1.25 0.68
N LEU A 30 -11.08 -2.22 1.53
CA LEU A 30 -11.48 -2.24 2.94
C LEU A 30 -10.97 -1.02 3.71
N SER A 31 -9.74 -0.57 3.43
CA SER A 31 -9.16 0.62 4.07
C SER A 31 -9.89 1.90 3.68
N VAL A 32 -10.20 2.06 2.38
CA VAL A 32 -10.98 3.21 1.90
C VAL A 32 -12.40 3.18 2.46
N TRP A 33 -13.05 2.02 2.44
CA TRP A 33 -14.39 1.84 3.02
C TRP A 33 -14.41 2.20 4.51
N TYR A 34 -13.44 1.70 5.28
CA TYR A 34 -13.32 2.01 6.70
C TYR A 34 -13.12 3.51 6.92
N ALA A 35 -12.22 4.14 6.17
CA ALA A 35 -11.96 5.59 6.26
C ALA A 35 -13.18 6.46 5.93
N LEU A 36 -14.07 5.98 5.04
CA LEU A 36 -15.33 6.66 4.70
C LEU A 36 -16.47 6.38 5.72
N SER A 37 -16.47 5.22 6.36
CA SER A 37 -17.55 4.77 7.26
C SER A 37 -17.41 5.30 8.68
N THR A 38 -16.18 5.51 9.13
CA THR A 38 -15.91 6.26 10.37
C THR A 38 -15.95 7.74 10.00
N ASP A 39 -16.95 8.48 10.46
CA ASP A 39 -17.14 9.92 10.15
C ASP A 39 -15.80 10.65 10.00
N GLY A 40 -15.61 11.22 8.81
CA GLY A 40 -14.32 11.49 8.22
C GLY A 40 -13.32 12.19 9.13
N ILE A 41 -12.09 11.68 9.14
CA ILE A 41 -10.85 12.40 9.49
C ILE A 41 -10.99 13.34 10.71
N ILE A 42 -11.67 12.91 11.77
CA ILE A 42 -11.41 13.45 13.11
C ILE A 42 -10.53 12.42 13.80
N ILE A 43 -9.31 12.30 13.29
CA ILE A 43 -8.23 11.72 14.09
C ILE A 43 -7.70 12.89 14.91
N ASP A 44 -8.27 13.09 16.09
CA ASP A 44 -7.72 13.95 17.14
C ASP A 44 -6.19 13.77 17.19
N ASN A 45 -5.40 14.72 16.69
CA ASN A 45 -3.95 14.87 16.93
C ASN A 45 -3.01 13.64 16.78
N TYR A 46 -3.46 12.48 16.28
CA TYR A 46 -2.63 11.29 16.20
C TYR A 46 -2.01 11.16 14.80
N PHE A 47 -0.68 11.17 14.78
CA PHE A 47 0.16 10.86 13.61
C PHE A 47 -0.02 9.43 13.07
N LEU A 48 -0.85 8.61 13.73
CA LEU A 48 -0.98 7.18 13.50
C LEU A 48 -2.30 6.86 12.78
N SER A 49 -2.23 6.71 11.46
CA SER A 49 -3.40 6.38 10.62
C SER A 49 -3.40 4.91 10.24
N ILE A 50 -4.29 4.14 10.87
CA ILE A 50 -4.45 2.70 10.58
C ILE A 50 -4.79 2.45 9.10
N PRO A 51 -5.74 3.17 8.48
CA PRO A 51 -6.05 2.98 7.05
C PRO A 51 -4.83 3.24 6.16
N SER A 52 -4.07 4.29 6.46
CA SER A 52 -2.84 4.63 5.73
C SER A 52 -1.80 3.51 5.81
N LEU A 53 -1.63 2.91 6.98
CA LEU A 53 -0.69 1.81 7.19
C LEU A 53 -1.13 0.55 6.44
N ILE A 54 -2.42 0.20 6.50
CA ILE A 54 -2.97 -0.97 5.80
C ILE A 54 -2.76 -0.82 4.30
N ILE A 55 -3.02 0.36 3.71
CA ILE A 55 -2.79 0.60 2.28
C ILE A 55 -1.33 0.30 1.90
N VAL A 56 -0.36 0.82 2.65
CA VAL A 56 1.08 0.58 2.34
C VAL A 56 1.42 -0.90 2.43
N VAL A 57 1.03 -1.59 3.50
CA VAL A 57 1.35 -3.01 3.69
C VAL A 57 0.69 -3.89 2.64
N SER A 58 -0.50 -3.50 2.15
CA SER A 58 -1.22 -4.20 1.07
C SER A 58 -0.42 -4.32 -0.21
N PHE A 59 0.47 -3.35 -0.49
CA PHE A 59 1.33 -3.39 -1.67
C PHE A 59 2.38 -4.49 -1.61
N GLY A 60 2.65 -5.08 -0.43
CA GLY A 60 3.42 -6.32 -0.32
C GLY A 60 2.80 -7.50 -1.10
N GLY A 61 1.48 -7.44 -1.39
CA GLY A 61 0.81 -8.36 -2.30
C GLY A 61 1.36 -8.35 -3.72
N LEU A 62 1.84 -7.20 -4.23
CA LEU A 62 2.52 -7.13 -5.54
C LEU A 62 3.85 -7.87 -5.52
N THR A 63 4.62 -7.69 -4.46
CA THR A 63 5.89 -8.40 -4.29
C THR A 63 5.65 -9.90 -4.20
N TYR A 64 4.60 -10.31 -3.49
CA TYR A 64 4.19 -11.71 -3.42
C TYR A 64 3.83 -12.28 -4.80
N ALA A 65 3.08 -11.53 -5.62
CA ALA A 65 2.73 -11.93 -6.97
C ALA A 65 3.95 -12.01 -7.91
N LYS A 66 4.95 -11.15 -7.72
CA LYS A 66 6.17 -11.11 -8.54
C LYS A 66 7.30 -11.99 -7.99
N LYS A 67 7.12 -12.66 -6.86
CA LYS A 67 8.17 -13.41 -6.14
C LYS A 67 8.97 -14.37 -7.03
N ASP A 68 8.31 -15.03 -7.99
CA ASP A 68 8.95 -16.00 -8.88
C ASP A 68 9.90 -15.38 -9.92
N ASN A 69 9.88 -14.06 -10.08
CA ASN A 69 10.72 -13.33 -11.03
C ASN A 69 12.04 -12.84 -10.42
N TYR A 70 12.20 -12.93 -9.10
CA TYR A 70 13.32 -12.35 -8.37
C TYR A 70 13.98 -13.38 -7.45
N GLU A 71 15.30 -13.29 -7.33
CA GLU A 71 16.03 -14.06 -6.32
C GLU A 71 15.72 -13.54 -4.92
N PHE A 72 15.80 -14.42 -3.91
CA PHE A 72 15.41 -14.08 -2.56
C PHE A 72 16.11 -12.84 -2.01
N HIS A 73 17.40 -12.62 -2.27
CA HIS A 73 18.11 -11.41 -1.80
C HIS A 73 17.64 -10.11 -2.49
N GLN A 74 17.06 -10.19 -3.68
CA GLN A 74 16.52 -9.04 -4.41
C GLN A 74 15.11 -8.66 -3.95
N LEU A 75 14.37 -9.61 -3.35
CA LEU A 75 12.99 -9.39 -2.92
C LEU A 75 12.85 -8.24 -1.91
N GLY A 76 13.83 -8.02 -1.02
CA GLY A 76 13.79 -6.88 -0.08
C GLY A 76 13.76 -5.53 -0.79
N LYS A 77 14.53 -5.38 -1.88
CA LYS A 77 14.56 -4.16 -2.69
C LYS A 77 13.26 -3.97 -3.47
N VAL A 78 12.71 -5.06 -4.02
CA VAL A 78 11.40 -5.04 -4.70
C VAL A 78 10.28 -4.69 -3.73
N LEU A 79 10.29 -5.27 -2.52
CA LEU A 79 9.31 -5.01 -1.48
C LEU A 79 9.34 -3.56 -1.01
N LYS A 80 10.53 -2.98 -0.85
CA LYS A 80 10.69 -1.54 -0.59
C LYS A 80 10.05 -0.69 -1.68
N GLN A 81 10.33 -0.99 -2.95
CA GLN A 81 9.77 -0.23 -4.07
C GLN A 81 8.24 -0.34 -4.12
N ASP A 82 7.70 -1.54 -3.89
CA ASP A 82 6.25 -1.76 -3.85
C ASP A 82 5.62 -1.01 -2.64
N PHE A 83 6.25 -0.94 -1.47
CA PHE A 83 5.77 -0.13 -0.34
C PHE A 83 5.82 1.38 -0.58
N ILE A 84 6.89 1.89 -1.23
CA ILE A 84 6.96 3.30 -1.63
C ILE A 84 5.84 3.62 -2.62
N LEU A 85 5.60 2.71 -3.59
CA LEU A 85 4.47 2.83 -4.51
C LEU A 85 3.13 2.85 -3.77
N GLY A 86 2.96 1.99 -2.77
CA GLY A 86 1.77 1.98 -1.91
C GLY A 86 1.57 3.28 -1.14
N GLY A 87 2.66 3.90 -0.67
CA GLY A 87 2.62 5.21 -0.02
C GLY A 87 2.16 6.32 -0.98
N TRP A 88 2.67 6.34 -2.20
CA TRP A 88 2.23 7.29 -3.24
C TRP A 88 0.77 7.08 -3.63
N ILE A 89 0.33 5.84 -3.86
CA ILE A 89 -1.06 5.54 -4.20
C ILE A 89 -2.01 5.91 -3.05
N GLY A 90 -1.66 5.58 -1.81
CA GLY A 90 -2.44 5.96 -0.65
C GLY A 90 -2.57 7.48 -0.49
N THR A 91 -1.50 8.22 -0.80
CA THR A 91 -1.51 9.69 -0.79
C THR A 91 -2.43 10.25 -1.87
N ILE A 92 -2.37 9.69 -3.09
CA ILE A 92 -3.28 10.07 -4.19
C ILE A 92 -4.73 9.82 -3.78
N ILE A 93 -5.04 8.68 -3.17
CA ILE A 93 -6.39 8.38 -2.66
C ILE A 93 -6.82 9.40 -1.59
N GLY A 94 -5.96 9.70 -0.62
CA GLY A 94 -6.25 10.69 0.42
C GLY A 94 -6.51 12.09 -0.14
N LEU A 95 -5.70 12.52 -1.12
CA LEU A 95 -5.91 13.77 -1.84
C LEU A 95 -7.23 13.74 -2.63
N MET A 96 -7.53 12.66 -3.37
CA MET A 96 -8.80 12.52 -4.09
C MET A 96 -10.00 12.59 -3.16
N LEU A 97 -9.92 12.01 -1.96
CA LEU A 97 -10.98 12.13 -0.94
C LEU A 97 -11.08 13.58 -0.43
N THR A 98 -9.95 14.24 -0.19
CA THR A 98 -9.90 15.63 0.28
C THR A 98 -10.54 16.58 -0.75
N PHE A 99 -10.19 16.45 -2.03
CA PHE A 99 -10.73 17.28 -3.11
C PHE A 99 -12.15 16.88 -3.52
N GLY A 100 -12.47 15.59 -3.50
CA GLY A 100 -13.76 15.05 -3.94
C GLY A 100 -14.88 15.21 -2.92
N LEU A 101 -14.55 15.35 -1.63
CA LEU A 101 -15.49 15.60 -0.54
C LEU A 101 -15.43 17.04 -0.01
N ALA A 102 -14.57 17.90 -0.59
CA ALA A 102 -14.51 19.31 -0.22
C ALA A 102 -15.85 19.98 -0.56
N ASP A 103 -16.54 20.47 0.46
CA ASP A 103 -17.79 21.20 0.27
C ASP A 103 -17.50 22.52 -0.45
N ASN A 104 -18.29 22.87 -1.47
CA ASN A 104 -18.06 24.06 -2.32
C ASN A 104 -18.37 25.39 -1.60
N ASN A 105 -18.59 25.34 -0.29
CA ASN A 105 -18.87 26.51 0.52
C ASN A 105 -17.56 27.26 0.76
N ILE A 106 -17.37 28.37 0.05
CA ILE A 106 -16.15 29.20 -0.01
C ILE A 106 -15.72 29.75 1.37
N ASN A 107 -16.52 29.54 2.42
CA ASN A 107 -16.23 29.94 3.78
C ASN A 107 -15.30 28.98 4.56
N ASN A 108 -14.76 27.96 3.89
CA ASN A 108 -13.92 26.95 4.52
C ASN A 108 -12.52 27.50 4.87
N ASN A 109 -12.14 27.35 6.14
CA ASN A 109 -10.82 27.64 6.64
C ASN A 109 -9.77 26.90 5.80
N PHE A 110 -8.90 27.62 5.09
CA PHE A 110 -7.73 27.05 4.40
C PHE A 110 -6.91 26.13 5.32
N GLY A 111 -6.95 26.35 6.64
CA GLY A 111 -6.34 25.47 7.64
C GLY A 111 -6.83 24.02 7.57
N ASP A 112 -8.12 23.77 7.41
CA ASP A 112 -8.69 22.40 7.39
C ASP A 112 -8.32 21.66 6.10
N PHE A 113 -8.23 22.41 5.00
CA PHE A 113 -7.77 21.91 3.72
C PHE A 113 -6.29 21.49 3.77
N PHE A 114 -5.40 22.35 4.29
CA PHE A 114 -3.99 22.00 4.46
C PHE A 114 -3.77 20.89 5.47
N ASN A 115 -4.58 20.82 6.53
CA ASN A 115 -4.55 19.71 7.47
C ASN A 115 -4.90 18.38 6.77
N SER A 116 -5.94 18.37 5.95
CA SER A 116 -6.34 17.18 5.17
C SER A 116 -5.25 16.72 4.20
N ILE A 117 -4.56 17.65 3.51
CA ILE A 117 -3.38 17.35 2.70
C ILE A 117 -2.26 16.76 3.56
N GLY A 118 -1.99 17.34 4.73
CA GLY A 118 -0.98 16.85 5.67
C GLY A 118 -1.25 15.41 6.11
N ILE A 119 -2.51 15.08 6.40
CA ILE A 119 -2.94 13.73 6.76
C ILE A 119 -2.79 12.76 5.58
N ALA A 120 -3.10 13.20 4.35
CA ALA A 120 -2.87 12.39 3.15
C ALA A 120 -1.38 12.08 2.92
N MET A 121 -0.46 12.94 3.36
CA MET A 121 0.99 12.69 3.23
C MET A 121 1.52 11.63 4.21
N ILE A 122 0.79 11.28 5.27
CA ILE A 122 1.20 10.25 6.24
C ILE A 122 1.37 8.88 5.55
N THR A 123 0.51 8.56 4.56
CA THR A 123 0.66 7.34 3.75
C THR A 123 2.01 7.28 3.04
N LEU A 124 2.45 8.40 2.47
CA LEU A 124 3.74 8.47 1.78
C LEU A 124 4.89 8.18 2.74
N LEU A 125 4.83 8.79 3.92
CA LEU A 125 5.83 8.62 4.96
C LEU A 125 5.94 7.14 5.39
N TYR A 126 4.81 6.46 5.60
CA TYR A 126 4.81 5.03 5.91
C TYR A 126 5.42 4.18 4.80
N GLY A 127 5.16 4.50 3.53
CA GLY A 127 5.78 3.82 2.40
C GLY A 127 7.30 3.86 2.45
N TYR A 128 7.88 5.05 2.69
CA TYR A 128 9.33 5.23 2.79
C TYR A 128 9.92 4.61 4.05
N ILE A 129 9.29 4.78 5.21
CA ILE A 129 9.80 4.24 6.49
C ILE A 129 9.78 2.71 6.45
N ILE A 130 8.62 2.10 6.18
CA ILE A 130 8.46 0.65 6.19
C ILE A 130 9.29 0.02 5.06
N GLY A 131 9.32 0.65 3.88
CA GLY A 131 10.17 0.19 2.77
C GLY A 131 11.65 0.12 3.13
N ASN A 132 12.18 1.17 3.79
CA ASN A 132 13.58 1.18 4.23
C ASN A 132 13.86 0.19 5.37
N ILE A 133 12.93 0.03 6.32
CA ILE A 133 13.05 -0.98 7.39
C ILE A 133 13.15 -2.38 6.77
N VAL A 134 12.24 -2.71 5.85
CA VAL A 134 12.21 -4.04 5.23
C VAL A 134 13.46 -4.31 4.41
N GLU A 135 13.94 -3.36 3.60
CA GLU A 135 15.20 -3.55 2.88
C GLU A 135 16.38 -3.76 3.84
N SER A 136 16.40 -3.06 4.97
CA SER A 136 17.48 -3.17 5.97
C SER A 136 17.48 -4.50 6.71
N CYS A 137 16.29 -5.04 7.01
CA CYS A 137 16.14 -6.35 7.67
C CYS A 137 16.28 -7.52 6.70
N TRP A 138 16.34 -7.27 5.38
CA TRP A 138 16.38 -8.34 4.39
C TRP A 138 17.78 -8.92 4.21
N PRO A 139 17.92 -10.25 4.04
CA PRO A 139 19.22 -10.87 3.84
C PRO A 139 19.87 -10.39 2.54
N LYS A 140 21.12 -9.93 2.68
CA LYS A 140 21.97 -9.51 1.56
C LYS A 140 22.68 -10.72 0.99
N LYS A 141 23.07 -10.63 -0.29
CA LYS A 141 23.92 -11.64 -0.93
C LYS A 141 25.23 -11.75 -0.14
N THR A 142 25.45 -12.86 0.55
CA THR A 142 26.75 -13.24 1.10
C THR A 142 27.65 -13.56 -0.09
N VAL A 143 28.69 -12.75 -0.30
CA VAL A 143 29.72 -12.96 -1.33
C VAL A 143 30.63 -14.09 -0.88
#